data_AF-A0A838LIE1-F1
#
_entry.id   AF-A0A838LIE1-F1
#
_cell.length_a   1.000
_cell.length_b   1.000
_cell.length_c   1.000
_cell.angle_alpha   90.00
_cell.angle_beta   90.00
_cell.angle_gamma   90.00
#
_symmetry.space_group_name_H-M   'P 1'
#
loop_
_entity.id
_entity.type
_entity.pdbx_description
1 polymer ?
#
loop_
_entity_poly.entity_id
_entity_poly.type
_entity_poly.pdbx_seq_one_letter_code
_entity_poly.pdbx_strand_id
1 'polypeptide(L)'
;MRFRDEFARLDAELTLAGHVVLTPTALDPATELDAEDRARLDRIHLQRIAMADEVLVVNVGDYVGDSTRREIEYARSRGLAVSFLEPHDE
;
A
#
# COMPACT_ATOMS: atom_id res chain seq x y z
N MET A 1 -8.28 -3.98 6.55
CA MET A 1 -7.24 -4.45 5.60
C MET A 1 -7.60 -5.85 5.13
N ARG A 2 -7.60 -6.08 3.81
CA ARG A 2 -8.11 -7.31 3.16
C ARG A 2 -7.07 -8.45 3.16
N PHE A 3 -5.84 -8.16 2.75
CA PHE A 3 -4.76 -9.14 2.56
C PHE A 3 -3.78 -9.14 3.73
N ARG A 4 -4.32 -9.32 4.95
CA ARG A 4 -3.54 -9.11 6.19
C ARG A 4 -2.32 -10.02 6.27
N ASP A 5 -2.48 -11.27 5.84
CA ASP A 5 -1.44 -12.30 5.93
C ASP A 5 -0.32 -12.02 4.92
N GLU A 6 -0.65 -11.57 3.72
CA GLU A 6 0.33 -11.19 2.70
C GLU A 6 1.13 -9.95 3.11
N PHE A 7 0.47 -8.93 3.68
CA PHE A 7 1.18 -7.78 4.24
C PHE A 7 2.11 -8.18 5.38
N ALA A 8 1.66 -9.02 6.32
CA ALA A 8 2.50 -9.47 7.44
C ALA A 8 3.69 -10.31 6.97
N ARG A 9 3.50 -11.18 5.97
CA ARG A 9 4.57 -11.98 5.37
C ARG A 9 5.60 -11.10 4.68
N LEU A 10 5.17 -10.18 3.82
CA LEU A 10 6.07 -9.28 3.09
C LEU A 10 6.81 -8.33 4.02
N ASP A 11 6.15 -7.81 5.06
CA ASP A 11 6.77 -6.99 6.09
C ASP A 11 7.94 -7.72 6.76
N ALA A 12 7.72 -8.98 7.17
CA ALA A 12 8.78 -9.80 7.76
C ALA A 12 9.91 -10.11 6.76
N GLU A 13 9.58 -10.55 5.55
CA GLU A 13 10.55 -10.92 4.51
C GLU A 13 11.45 -9.73 4.11
N LEU A 14 10.85 -8.58 3.81
CA LEU A 14 11.57 -7.38 3.39
C LEU A 14 12.37 -6.76 4.54
N THR A 15 11.84 -6.79 5.76
CA THR A 15 12.57 -6.34 6.94
C THR A 15 13.81 -7.21 7.19
N LEU A 16 13.67 -8.53 7.09
CA LEU A 16 14.81 -9.46 7.22
C LEU A 16 15.84 -9.30 6.09
N ALA A 17 15.41 -8.83 4.92
CA ALA A 17 16.29 -8.45 3.81
C ALA A 17 16.97 -7.07 4.00
N GLY A 18 16.65 -6.34 5.07
CA GLY A 18 17.27 -5.06 5.42
C GLY A 18 16.55 -3.82 4.89
N HIS A 19 15.32 -3.95 4.41
CA HIS A 19 14.51 -2.83 3.94
C HIS A 19 13.70 -2.19 5.07
N VAL A 20 13.45 -0.87 4.97
CA VAL A 20 12.47 -0.19 5.80
C VAL A 20 11.11 -0.32 5.14
N VAL A 21 10.18 -1.02 5.78
CA VAL A 21 8.85 -1.29 5.22
C VAL A 21 7.83 -0.29 5.75
N LEU A 22 7.18 0.45 4.84
CA LEU A 22 6.07 1.34 5.16
C LEU A 22 4.74 0.67 4.78
N THR A 23 4.06 0.08 5.75
CA THR A 23 2.82 -0.67 5.54
C THR A 23 1.56 0.15 5.89
N PRO A 24 0.43 -0.02 5.17
CA PRO A 24 -0.86 0.55 5.56
C PRO A 24 -1.28 0.11 6.97
N THR A 25 -1.89 1.03 7.72
CA THR A 25 -2.33 0.72 9.08
C THR A 25 -3.62 -0.11 9.04
N ALA A 26 -3.57 -1.29 9.64
CA ALA A 26 -4.71 -2.17 9.71
C ALA A 26 -5.66 -1.75 10.85
N LEU A 27 -6.63 -0.90 10.53
CA LEU A 27 -7.66 -0.49 11.49
C LEU A 27 -8.61 -1.64 11.83
N ASP A 28 -9.21 -1.57 13.02
CA ASP A 28 -10.30 -2.46 13.44
C ASP A 28 -11.51 -2.22 12.52
N PRO A 29 -12.11 -3.26 11.89
CA PRO A 29 -13.32 -3.11 11.10
C PRO A 29 -14.49 -2.44 11.82
N ALA A 30 -14.54 -2.50 13.16
CA ALA A 30 -15.55 -1.83 13.99
C ALA A 30 -15.26 -0.32 14.19
N THR A 31 -14.13 0.19 13.70
CA THR A 31 -13.83 1.62 13.73
C THR A 31 -14.67 2.32 12.66
N GLU A 32 -15.67 3.08 13.10
CA GLU A 32 -16.40 3.99 12.23
C GLU A 32 -15.48 5.13 11.81
N LEU A 33 -15.36 5.34 10.49
CA LEU A 33 -14.53 6.39 9.90
C LEU A 33 -15.43 7.36 9.15
N ASP A 34 -15.42 8.61 9.59
CA ASP A 34 -16.09 9.69 8.88
C ASP A 34 -15.31 10.13 7.63
N ALA A 35 -15.82 11.15 6.93
CA ALA A 35 -15.19 11.66 5.72
C ALA A 35 -13.82 12.31 6.01
N GLU A 36 -13.65 12.95 7.17
CA GLU A 36 -12.39 13.60 7.55
C GLU A 36 -11.31 12.57 7.86
N ASP A 37 -11.67 11.51 8.59
CA ASP A 37 -10.80 10.38 8.90
C ASP A 37 -10.31 9.69 7.63
N ARG A 38 -11.21 9.42 6.68
CA ARG A 38 -10.84 8.83 5.37
C ARG A 38 -9.89 9.74 4.60
N ALA A 39 -10.19 11.03 4.53
CA ALA A 39 -9.30 12.00 3.88
C ALA A 39 -7.93 12.08 4.58
N ARG A 40 -7.88 11.91 5.90
CA ARG A 40 -6.62 11.86 6.66
C ARG A 40 -5.84 10.59 6.34
N LEU A 41 -6.48 9.44 6.29
CA LEU A 41 -5.85 8.17 5.93
C LEU A 41 -5.28 8.21 4.50
N ASP A 42 -6.05 8.73 3.54
CA ASP A 42 -5.59 8.90 2.16
C ASP A 42 -4.32 9.77 2.11
N ARG A 43 -4.28 10.90 2.85
CA ARG A 43 -3.08 11.74 2.93
C ARG A 43 -1.88 10.99 3.52
N ILE A 44 -2.09 10.20 4.58
CA ILE A 44 -1.02 9.41 5.20
C ILE A 44 -0.48 8.36 4.21
N HIS A 45 -1.33 7.73 3.42
CA HIS A 45 -0.90 6.76 2.40
C HIS A 45 -0.01 7.41 1.34
N LEU A 46 -0.41 8.57 0.82
CA LEU A 46 0.40 9.33 -0.14
C LEU A 46 1.73 9.81 0.48
N GLN A 47 1.73 10.20 1.75
CA GLN A 47 2.96 10.55 2.45
C GLN A 47 3.91 9.36 2.60
N ARG A 48 3.41 8.17 2.92
CA ARG A 48 4.22 6.93 2.96
C ARG A 48 4.88 6.68 1.60
N ILE A 49 4.11 6.78 0.52
CA ILE A 49 4.62 6.63 -0.85
C ILE A 49 5.68 7.69 -1.14
N ALA A 50 5.45 8.94 -0.76
CA ALA A 50 6.41 10.01 -0.99
C ALA A 50 7.74 9.86 -0.24
N MET A 51 7.75 9.07 0.85
CA MET A 51 8.95 8.73 1.63
C MET A 51 9.64 7.44 1.15
N ALA A 52 8.99 6.64 0.30
CA ALA A 52 9.53 5.37 -0.15
C ALA A 52 10.41 5.54 -1.40
N ASP A 53 11.38 4.63 -1.56
CA ASP A 53 12.19 4.52 -2.78
C ASP A 53 11.48 3.67 -3.85
N GLU A 54 10.62 2.73 -3.42
CA GLU A 54 9.85 1.83 -4.28
C GLU A 54 8.49 1.48 -3.65
N VAL A 55 7.54 1.03 -4.48
CA VAL A 55 6.20 0.59 -4.06
C VAL A 55 5.96 -0.83 -4.56
N LEU A 56 5.71 -1.75 -3.62
CA LEU A 56 5.23 -3.10 -3.92
C LEU A 56 3.71 -3.18 -3.67
N VAL A 57 2.95 -3.51 -4.72
CA VAL A 57 1.50 -3.63 -4.69
C VAL A 57 1.11 -5.07 -4.33
N VAL A 58 0.29 -5.23 -3.29
CA VAL A 58 -0.30 -6.53 -2.91
C VAL A 58 -1.60 -6.74 -3.69
N ASN A 59 -1.50 -7.35 -4.87
CA ASN A 59 -2.60 -7.59 -5.82
C ASN A 59 -3.04 -9.07 -5.86
N VAL A 60 -3.39 -9.67 -4.72
CA VAL A 60 -3.80 -11.09 -4.65
C VAL A 60 -5.04 -11.36 -5.51
N GLY A 61 -4.93 -12.33 -6.42
CA GLY A 61 -5.95 -12.63 -7.41
C GLY A 61 -6.15 -11.50 -8.40
N ASP A 62 -5.08 -10.78 -8.74
CA ASP A 62 -5.06 -9.61 -9.63
C ASP A 62 -5.96 -8.44 -9.18
N TYR A 63 -6.29 -8.37 -7.88
CA TYR A 63 -7.17 -7.35 -7.35
C TYR A 63 -6.44 -6.02 -7.10
N VAL A 64 -6.87 -4.96 -7.81
CA VAL A 64 -6.46 -3.57 -7.55
C VAL A 64 -7.68 -2.68 -7.40
N GLY A 65 -7.90 -2.16 -6.19
CA GLY A 65 -9.00 -1.24 -5.88
C GLY A 65 -8.74 0.20 -6.28
N ASP A 66 -9.79 1.03 -6.29
CA ASP A 66 -9.69 2.43 -6.74
C ASP A 66 -8.71 3.29 -5.94
N SER A 67 -8.62 3.09 -4.61
CA SER A 67 -7.63 3.81 -3.79
C SER A 67 -6.21 3.41 -4.16
N THR A 68 -5.97 2.12 -4.34
CA THR A 68 -4.67 1.58 -4.73
C THR A 68 -4.27 2.05 -6.13
N ARG A 69 -5.21 2.15 -7.07
CA ARG A 69 -4.93 2.72 -8.40
C ARG A 69 -4.46 4.17 -8.32
N ARG A 70 -5.11 5.01 -7.51
CA ARG A 70 -4.67 6.40 -7.28
C ARG A 70 -3.29 6.47 -6.62
N GLU A 71 -3.01 5.57 -5.69
CA GLU A 71 -1.70 5.45 -5.05
C GLU A 71 -0.60 5.04 -6.04
N ILE A 72 -0.89 4.10 -6.94
CA ILE A 72 0.01 3.67 -8.03
C ILE A 72 0.30 4.84 -8.99
N GLU A 73 -0.74 5.54 -9.44
CA GLU A 73 -0.60 6.73 -10.30
C GLU A 73 0.25 7.80 -9.61
N TYR A 74 0.02 8.04 -8.32
CA TYR A 74 0.81 8.98 -7.53
C TYR A 74 2.29 8.56 -7.46
N ALA A 75 2.58 7.29 -7.16
CA ALA A 75 3.95 6.77 -7.13
C ALA A 75 4.66 6.94 -8.48
N ARG A 76 3.99 6.54 -9.57
CA ARG A 76 4.48 6.70 -10.94
C ARG A 76 4.74 8.17 -11.29
N SER A 77 3.85 9.08 -10.90
CA SER A 77 4.03 10.52 -11.14
C SER A 77 5.26 11.12 -10.44
N ARG A 78 5.72 10.47 -9.37
CA ARG A 78 6.96 10.83 -8.64
C ARG A 78 8.21 10.14 -9.18
N GLY A 79 8.06 9.28 -10.19
CA GLY A 79 9.17 8.48 -10.73
C GLY A 79 9.60 7.32 -9.83
N LEU A 80 8.76 6.90 -8.87
CA LEU A 80 9.05 5.75 -8.03
C LEU A 80 8.82 4.45 -8.81
N ALA A 81 9.67 3.45 -8.55
CA ALA A 81 9.48 2.11 -9.09
C ALA A 81 8.23 1.48 -8.46
N VAL A 82 7.36 0.91 -9.29
CA VAL A 82 6.17 0.18 -8.85
C VAL A 82 6.26 -1.26 -9.34
N SER A 83 6.18 -2.21 -8.41
CA SER A 83 6.15 -3.65 -8.66
C SER A 83 4.88 -4.26 -8.07
N PHE A 84 4.54 -5.47 -8.53
CA PHE A 84 3.33 -6.18 -8.13
C PHE A 84 3.69 -7.55 -7.57
N LEU A 85 2.97 -8.00 -6.55
CA LEU A 85 3.17 -9.31 -5.92
C LEU A 85 2.82 -10.45 -6.87
N GLU A 86 1.74 -10.28 -7.64
CA GLU A 86 1.31 -11.19 -8.69
C GLU A 86 1.41 -10.48 -10.05
N PRO A 87 1.51 -11.22 -11.18
CA PRO A 87 1.44 -10.63 -12.51
C PRO A 87 0.21 -9.71 -12.62
N HIS A 88 0.44 -8.48 -13.06
CA HIS A 88 -0.61 -7.48 -13.26
C HIS A 88 -0.45 -6.91 -14.67
N ASP A 89 -1.52 -6.99 -15.46
CA ASP A 89 -1.55 -6.40 -16.80
C ASP A 89 -1.89 -4.90 -16.68
N GLU A 90 -0.87 -4.08 -16.43
CA GLU A 90 -0.91 -2.61 -16.54
C GLU A 90 0.25 -2.06 -17.38
#